data_AF-A0A7V9HR22-F1
#
_entry.id   AF-A0A7V9HR22-F1
#
_cell.length_a   1.000
_cell.length_b   1.000
_cell.length_c   1.000
_cell.angle_alpha   90.00
_cell.angle_beta   90.00
_cell.angle_gamma   90.00
#
_symmetry.space_group_name_H-M   'P 1'
#
loop_
_entity.id
_entity.type
_entity.pdbx_description
1 polymer ?
#
loop_
_entity_poly.entity_id
_entity_poly.type
_entity_poly.pdbx_seq_one_letter_code
_entity_poly.pdbx_strand_id
1 'polypeptide(L)' 'MSLDVLIFGGAGLISLLAFVTLILVPAIGSFGRAWEKVAAAALSLIVLIALAAIGVAAGVTIVYYWDDISTIFA' A
#
# COMPACT_ATOMS: atom_id res chain seq x y z
N MET A 1 10.14 2.54 22.44
CA MET A 1 9.69 2.14 21.09
C MET A 1 10.92 2.05 20.20
N SER A 2 11.13 0.96 19.47
CA SER A 2 12.31 0.79 18.60
C SER A 2 12.16 1.60 17.29
N LEU A 3 13.29 1.91 16.66
CA LEU A 3 13.32 2.65 15.39
C LEU A 3 12.58 1.88 14.29
N ASP A 4 12.70 0.56 14.25
CA ASP A 4 12.03 -0.29 13.26
C ASP A 4 10.51 -0.15 13.32
N VAL A 5 9.95 -0.14 14.54
CA VAL A 5 8.50 0.06 14.74
C VAL A 5 8.06 1.42 14.22
N LEU A 6 8.87 2.46 14.42
CA LEU A 6 8.56 3.80 13.94
C LEU A 6 8.64 3.90 12.41
N ILE A 7 9.63 3.27 11.78
CA ILE A 7 9.81 3.28 10.32
C ILE A 7 8.72 2.46 9.63
N PHE A 8 8.54 1.19 10.02
CA PHE A 8 7.53 0.32 9.40
C PHE A 8 6.11 0.79 9.72
N GLY A 9 5.85 1.18 10.97
CA GLY A 9 4.56 1.74 11.37
C GLY A 9 4.26 3.05 10.66
N GLY A 10 5.25 3.95 10.55
CA GLY A 10 5.14 5.22 9.84
C GLY A 10 4.88 5.04 8.35
N ALA A 11 5.63 4.15 7.68
CA ALA A 11 5.42 3.83 6.26
C ALA A 11 4.03 3.24 6.02
N GLY A 12 3.56 2.34 6.89
CA GLY A 12 2.21 1.80 6.84
C GLY A 12 1.13 2.87 7.01
N LEU A 13 1.32 3.79 7.97
CA LEU A 13 0.39 4.90 8.21
C LEU A 13 0.34 5.87 7.01
N ILE A 14 1.49 6.26 6.46
CA ILE A 14 1.56 7.11 5.27
C ILE A 14 0.88 6.44 4.08
N SER A 15 1.11 5.13 3.89
CA SER A 15 0.46 4.36 2.82
C SER A 15 -1.06 4.31 2.98
N LEU A 16 -1.56 4.15 4.21
CA LEU A 16 -2.98 4.18 4.50
C LEU A 16 -3.59 5.56 4.24
N LEU A 17 -2.90 6.63 4.65
CA LEU A 17 -3.33 8.00 4.36
C LEU A 17 -3.37 8.27 2.86
N ALA A 18 -2.37 7.82 2.11
CA ALA A 18 -2.34 7.93 0.66
C ALA A 18 -3.51 7.16 0.01
N PHE A 19 -3.77 5.93 0.44
CA PHE A 19 -4.93 5.15 -0.01
C PHE A 19 -6.25 5.89 0.24
N VAL A 20 -6.46 6.38 1.47
CA VAL A 20 -7.70 7.08 1.83
C VAL A 20 -7.88 8.33 0.99
N THR A 21 -6.85 9.18 0.90
CA THR A 21 -6.94 10.50 0.26
C THR A 21 -6.94 10.44 -1.27
N LEU A 22 -6.13 9.58 -1.87
CA LEU A 22 -5.94 9.54 -3.33
C LEU A 22 -6.86 8.54 -4.03
N ILE A 23 -7.40 7.54 -3.32
CA ILE A 23 -8.17 6.45 -3.92
C ILE A 23 -9.57 6.42 -3.33
N LEU A 24 -9.71 6.17 -2.01
CA LEU A 24 -11.01 5.90 -1.40
C LEU A 24 -11.94 7.12 -1.44
N VAL A 25 -11.47 8.29 -1.00
CA VAL A 25 -12.23 9.55 -0.97
C VAL A 25 -12.77 9.93 -2.36
N PRO A 26 -11.94 10.04 -3.43
CA PRO A 26 -12.46 10.37 -4.75
C PRO A 26 -13.34 9.26 -5.34
N ALA A 27 -13.07 7.98 -5.04
CA ALA A 27 -13.91 6.87 -5.50
C ALA A 27 -15.33 6.97 -4.94
N ILE A 28 -15.49 7.12 -3.62
CA ILE A 28 -16.84 7.25 -3.01
C ILE A 28 -17.48 8.61 -3.29
N GLY A 29 -16.68 9.65 -3.53
CA GLY A 29 -17.15 11.00 -3.88
C GLY A 29 -17.80 11.07 -5.26
N SER A 30 -17.45 10.16 -6.16
CA SER A 30 -17.97 10.12 -7.54
C SER A 30 -19.42 9.59 -7.64
N PHE A 31 -19.93 8.95 -6.59
CA PHE A 31 -21.25 8.30 -6.61
C PHE A 31 -22.26 9.04 -5.74
N GLY A 32 -23.51 9.16 -6.22
CA GLY A 32 -24.59 9.81 -5.49
C GLY A 32 -25.29 8.89 -4.49
N ARG A 33 -25.43 7.60 -4.80
CA ARG A 33 -26.22 6.65 -4.01
C ARG A 33 -25.35 5.89 -3.00
N ALA A 34 -25.89 5.64 -1.81
CA ALA A 34 -25.15 4.98 -0.73
C ALA A 34 -24.64 3.56 -1.11
N TRP A 35 -25.46 2.78 -1.83
CA TRP A 35 -25.08 1.44 -2.27
C TRP A 35 -23.94 1.43 -3.30
N GLU A 36 -23.89 2.43 -4.18
CA GLU A 36 -22.79 2.60 -5.13
C GLU A 36 -21.48 2.96 -4.42
N LYS A 37 -21.56 3.80 -3.37
CA LYS A 37 -20.40 4.13 -2.52
C LYS A 37 -19.82 2.91 -1.82
N VAL A 38 -20.68 2.01 -1.31
CA VAL A 38 -20.22 0.76 -0.68
C VAL A 38 -19.49 -0.13 -1.70
N ALA A 39 -20.04 -0.27 -2.90
CA ALA A 39 -19.38 -1.03 -3.97
C ALA A 39 -18.04 -0.38 -4.38
N ALA A 40 -17.99 0.95 -4.51
CA ALA A 40 -16.77 1.69 -4.82
C ALA A 40 -15.70 1.54 -3.72
N ALA A 41 -16.11 1.55 -2.45
CA ALA A 41 -15.22 1.28 -1.33
C ALA A 41 -14.66 -0.15 -1.37
N ALA A 42 -15.51 -1.14 -1.66
CA ALA A 42 -15.09 -2.54 -1.82
C ALA A 42 -14.08 -2.71 -2.96
N LEU A 43 -14.32 -2.08 -4.12
CA LEU A 43 -13.36 -2.08 -5.23
C LEU A 43 -12.06 -1.36 -4.87
N SER A 44 -12.12 -0.27 -4.10
CA SER A 44 -10.92 0.43 -3.63
C SER A 44 -10.07 -0.45 -2.71
N LEU A 45 -10.69 -1.29 -1.87
CA LEU A 45 -9.95 -2.25 -1.04
C LEU A 45 -9.17 -3.28 -1.88
N ILE A 46 -9.68 -3.68 -3.04
CA ILE A 46 -8.93 -4.55 -3.97
C ILE A 46 -7.66 -3.83 -4.45
N VAL A 47 -7.74 -2.53 -4.74
CA VAL A 47 -6.56 -1.73 -5.11
C VAL A 47 -5.55 -1.67 -3.95
N LEU A 48 -6.00 -1.47 -2.71
CA LEU A 48 -5.12 -1.49 -1.54
C LEU A 48 -4.40 -2.84 -1.39
N ILE A 49 -5.13 -3.95 -1.54
CA ILE A 49 -4.57 -5.30 -1.47
C ILE A 49 -3.54 -5.50 -2.59
N ALA A 50 -3.85 -5.06 -3.82
CA ALA A 50 -2.93 -5.18 -4.95
C ALA A 50 -1.64 -4.39 -4.71
N LEU A 51 -1.73 -3.13 -4.25
CA LEU A 51 -0.56 -2.31 -3.94
C LEU A 51 0.27 -2.92 -2.79
N ALA A 52 -0.39 -3.41 -1.74
CA ALA A 52 0.29 -4.10 -0.65
C ALA A 52 1.00 -5.37 -1.14
N ALA A 53 0.33 -6.18 -1.97
CA ALA A 53 0.91 -7.39 -2.55
C ALA A 53 2.13 -7.08 -3.42
N ILE A 54 2.07 -6.02 -4.24
CA ILE A 54 3.21 -5.56 -5.04
C ILE A 54 4.37 -5.13 -4.13
N GLY A 55 4.08 -4.34 -3.09
CA GLY A 55 5.10 -3.90 -2.13
C GLY A 55 5.77 -5.07 -1.40
N VAL A 56 4.99 -6.06 -0.96
CA VAL A 56 5.50 -7.30 -0.37
C VAL A 56 6.34 -8.09 -1.37
N ALA A 57 5.84 -8.28 -2.60
CA ALA A 57 6.58 -9.01 -3.64
C ALA A 57 7.92 -8.33 -3.95
N ALA A 58 7.94 -7.01 -4.06
CA ALA A 58 9.17 -6.24 -4.26
C ALA A 58 10.14 -6.40 -3.08
N GLY A 59 9.65 -6.25 -1.84
CA GLY A 59 10.46 -6.43 -0.63
C GLY A 59 11.05 -7.85 -0.53
N VAL A 60 10.23 -8.87 -0.77
CA VAL A 60 10.67 -10.28 -0.79
C VAL A 60 11.71 -10.51 -1.88
N THR A 61 11.50 -9.97 -3.08
CA THR A 61 12.46 -10.09 -4.18
C THR A 61 13.82 -9.49 -3.82
N ILE A 62 13.84 -8.27 -3.25
CA ILE A 62 15.08 -7.61 -2.82
C ILE A 62 15.81 -8.44 -1.76
N VAL A 63 15.08 -8.95 -0.76
CA VAL A 63 15.68 -9.76 0.32
C VAL A 63 16.22 -11.08 -0.24
N TYR A 64 15.49 -11.72 -1.16
CA TYR A 64 15.88 -13.00 -1.73
C TYR A 64 17.16 -12.89 -2.59
N TYR A 65 17.29 -11.81 -3.37
CA TYR A 65 18.44 -11.57 -4.24
C TYR A 65 19.47 -10.62 -3.62
N TRP A 66 19.49 -10.44 -2.29
CA TRP A 66 20.35 -9.45 -1.63
C TRP A 66 21.84 -9.67 -1.92
N ASP A 67 22.30 -10.92 -1.89
CA ASP A 67 23.70 -11.24 -2.14
C ASP A 67 24.10 -10.83 -3.57
N ASP A 68 23.30 -11.18 -4.58
CA ASP A 68 23.54 -10.79 -5.97
C ASP A 68 23.49 -9.25 -6.13
N ILE A 69 22.49 -8.59 -5.55
CA ILE A 69 22.33 -7.13 -5.62
C ILE A 69 23.52 -6.42 -4.98
N SER A 70 23.95 -6.86 -3.80
CA SER A 70 25.03 -6.21 -3.06
C SER A 70 26.38 -6.30 -3.76
N THR A 71 26.63 -7.37 -4.54
CA THR A 71 27.86 -7.49 -5.34
C THR A 71 27.93 -6.52 -6.52
N ILE A 72 26.82 -5.97 -7.01
CA ILE A 72 26.80 -4.94 -8.06
C ILE A 72 27.33 -3.59 -7.53
N PHE A 73 27.16 -3.35 -6.23
CA PHE A 73 27.55 -2.10 -5.58
C PHE A 73 28.89 -2.20 -4.83
N ALA A 74 29.56 -3.35 -4.89
CA ALA A 74 30.87 -3.62 -4.30
C ALA A 74 32.00 -3.32 -5.30
#